data_AF-A0A522DUE3-F1
#
_entry.id   AF-A0A522DUE3-F1
#
_cell.length_a   1.000
_cell.length_b   1.000
_cell.length_c   1.000
_cell.angle_alpha   90.00
_cell.angle_beta   90.00
_cell.angle_gamma   90.00
#
_symmetry.space_group_name_H-M   'P 1'
#
loop_
_entity.id
_entity.type
_entity.pdbx_description
1 polymer ?
#
loop_
_entity_poly.entity_id
_entity_poly.type
_entity_poly.pdbx_seq_one_letter_code
_entity_poly.pdbx_strand_id
1 'polypeptide(L)'
;MPYIRLSTRPSGLLLILLSLLLGGCQTMSLQPEPGTGALAALETSPESVATNTFELADGQTMVGALAAIDTRESDTLPDIARHFDLGYNDITRANPAVAPWTPEPGSRVLLPLSFILPDAPNQGIVLNLANMRLFYYPKKEAGRLYTYPIGIGRQGWNTPTGLTRIATKKANPVWNVPSSIHREHAQKGDPLPGAIGPGPDNPLGLYAMNLGFERYLIHGTNKPYGIGMQISHGCVQLYPEDIEVLFKKVAVGLPVRIVHQPYLTAWHQNGLYVEANEPLPKWSGDKARLKKQLLKELRKLSAEKGVSVDWEKVERIVERADGIPTPVLSQSQDEAGLAESALLLRHPGRLYRQPEPAKIKRSDWAALVASFDNEADAQKMAAMLIHQGPMIPAHKVRKDNSYVVIAGPFKSRKELKSAARRIRMDFELDIEPLAPVEN
;
A
#
# COMPACT_ATOMS: atom_id res chain seq x y z
N MET A 1 51.44 30.39 -61.09
CA MET A 1 52.70 29.96 -61.73
C MET A 1 52.87 28.46 -61.51
N PRO A 2 53.43 27.73 -62.48
CA PRO A 2 53.00 26.38 -62.88
C PRO A 2 53.93 25.27 -62.33
N TYR A 3 53.55 24.00 -62.42
CA TYR A 3 54.16 23.03 -63.35
C TYR A 3 53.71 21.57 -63.09
N ILE A 4 53.63 20.87 -64.22
CA ILE A 4 53.19 19.49 -64.48
C ILE A 4 54.43 18.57 -64.60
N ARG A 5 54.31 17.27 -64.30
CA ARG A 5 54.77 16.06 -65.05
C ARG A 5 55.21 14.92 -64.10
N LEU A 6 54.58 13.74 -64.11
CA LEU A 6 54.60 12.59 -65.07
C LEU A 6 55.87 11.72 -64.99
N SER A 7 55.67 10.39 -65.03
CA SER A 7 56.56 9.28 -65.49
C SER A 7 56.47 8.08 -64.51
N THR A 8 56.38 6.78 -64.83
CA THR A 8 56.33 5.95 -66.06
C THR A 8 56.02 4.49 -65.63
N ARG A 9 55.32 3.73 -66.49
CA ARG A 9 55.19 2.23 -66.54
C ARG A 9 56.53 1.59 -67.05
N PRO A 10 56.76 0.26 -67.30
CA PRO A 10 55.84 -0.80 -67.77
C PRO A 10 56.19 -2.32 -67.53
N SER A 11 55.41 -3.20 -68.20
CA SER A 11 55.75 -4.56 -68.74
C SER A 11 55.71 -5.76 -67.77
N GLY A 12 55.12 -6.94 -68.05
CA GLY A 12 54.50 -7.54 -69.24
C GLY A 12 54.88 -9.05 -69.35
N LEU A 13 53.94 -9.90 -69.84
CA LEU A 13 54.08 -11.32 -70.32
C LEU A 13 54.16 -12.47 -69.28
N LEU A 14 53.63 -13.69 -69.46
CA LEU A 14 52.80 -14.37 -70.49
C LEU A 14 52.22 -15.71 -69.89
N LEU A 15 51.17 -16.23 -70.55
CA LEU A 15 50.29 -17.40 -70.31
C LEU A 15 50.91 -18.79 -70.03
N ILE A 16 50.11 -19.71 -69.44
CA ILE A 16 49.67 -21.02 -69.99
C ILE A 16 48.50 -21.62 -69.17
N LEU A 17 47.67 -22.43 -69.84
CA LEU A 17 46.30 -22.89 -69.54
C LEU A 17 46.19 -24.26 -68.82
N LEU A 18 45.06 -24.44 -68.10
CA LEU A 18 44.19 -25.63 -67.92
C LEU A 18 44.55 -26.72 -66.88
N SER A 19 43.79 -26.82 -65.77
CA SER A 19 42.72 -27.84 -65.55
C SER A 19 42.19 -27.90 -64.09
N LEU A 20 40.92 -28.27 -64.00
CA LEU A 20 39.97 -28.40 -62.88
C LEU A 20 40.48 -28.86 -61.50
N LEU A 21 39.93 -28.28 -60.42
CA LEU A 21 39.11 -28.97 -59.40
C LEU A 21 38.47 -27.97 -58.41
N LEU A 22 37.30 -28.37 -57.91
CA LEU A 22 36.33 -27.63 -57.10
C LEU A 22 36.86 -27.16 -55.73
N GLY A 23 36.44 -25.95 -55.33
CA GLY A 23 36.62 -25.43 -53.97
C GLY A 23 36.08 -24.00 -53.87
N GLY A 24 34.93 -23.85 -53.21
CA GLY A 24 34.15 -22.62 -53.18
C GLY A 24 34.71 -21.52 -52.29
N CYS A 25 34.47 -20.27 -52.71
CA CYS A 25 34.19 -19.09 -51.88
C CYS A 25 33.57 -18.05 -52.82
N GLN A 26 32.24 -17.90 -52.81
CA GLN A 26 31.57 -16.78 -53.47
C GLN A 26 30.79 -15.97 -52.45
N THR A 27 31.34 -14.79 -52.18
CA THR A 27 30.67 -13.48 -52.22
C THR A 27 29.15 -13.49 -52.06
N MET A 28 28.70 -13.04 -50.89
CA MET A 28 27.32 -12.70 -50.61
C MET A 28 26.90 -11.46 -51.42
N SER A 29 25.92 -11.65 -52.30
CA SER A 29 25.05 -10.59 -52.80
C SER A 29 23.79 -10.58 -51.91
N LEU A 30 23.49 -9.44 -51.29
CA LEU A 30 22.32 -9.22 -50.45
C LEU A 30 21.11 -8.90 -51.34
N GLN A 31 20.17 -9.83 -51.41
CA GLN A 31 18.77 -9.58 -51.74
C GLN A 31 17.91 -10.22 -50.64
N PRO A 32 16.99 -9.49 -49.99
CA PRO A 32 16.08 -10.10 -49.03
C PRO A 32 14.81 -10.57 -49.74
N GLU A 33 14.51 -11.86 -49.63
CA GLU A 33 13.16 -12.42 -49.80
C GLU A 33 12.75 -13.13 -48.49
N PRO A 34 11.45 -13.23 -48.19
CA PRO A 34 10.89 -13.27 -46.85
C PRO A 34 10.91 -14.68 -46.25
N GLY A 35 11.40 -14.78 -45.02
CA GLY A 35 11.42 -16.01 -44.23
C GLY A 35 10.95 -15.75 -42.81
N THR A 36 9.82 -16.36 -42.48
CA THR A 36 9.24 -16.52 -41.14
C THR A 36 10.25 -16.96 -40.09
N GLY A 37 10.11 -16.42 -38.87
CA GLY A 37 10.50 -17.14 -37.66
C GLY A 37 11.61 -16.51 -36.83
N ALA A 38 11.34 -15.34 -36.27
CA ALA A 38 11.53 -15.10 -34.85
C ALA A 38 10.84 -13.77 -34.55
N LEU A 39 9.57 -13.84 -34.17
CA LEU A 39 9.04 -12.79 -33.29
C LEU A 39 9.94 -12.87 -32.06
N ALA A 40 10.94 -12.00 -32.01
CA ALA A 40 11.50 -11.57 -30.75
C ALA A 40 10.28 -11.15 -29.95
N ALA A 41 9.87 -11.99 -29.01
CA ALA A 41 8.91 -11.62 -28.01
C ALA A 41 9.44 -10.31 -27.47
N LEU A 42 8.75 -9.22 -27.81
CA LEU A 42 8.87 -7.96 -27.11
C LEU A 42 8.72 -8.36 -25.66
N GLU A 43 9.83 -8.44 -24.93
CA GLU A 43 9.80 -8.64 -23.49
C GLU A 43 8.93 -7.50 -22.98
N THR A 44 7.69 -7.85 -22.62
CA THR A 44 6.70 -6.92 -22.12
C THR A 44 7.33 -6.33 -20.87
N SER A 45 7.71 -5.06 -20.99
CA SER A 45 8.15 -4.25 -19.85
C SER A 45 7.19 -4.53 -18.69
N PRO A 46 7.67 -4.84 -17.47
CA PRO A 46 6.78 -5.18 -16.36
C PRO A 46 5.76 -4.06 -16.18
N GLU A 47 4.47 -4.41 -16.20
CA GLU A 47 3.38 -3.46 -16.06
C GLU A 47 3.52 -2.72 -14.73
N SER A 48 3.83 -1.43 -14.78
CA SER A 48 3.84 -0.56 -13.61
C SER A 48 2.46 0.06 -13.43
N VAL A 49 1.93 0.07 -12.21
CA VAL A 49 0.68 0.76 -11.87
C VAL A 49 0.97 1.97 -11.00
N ALA A 50 0.22 3.05 -11.21
CA ALA A 50 0.23 4.19 -10.31
C ALA A 50 -0.43 3.80 -8.98
N THR A 51 0.29 3.99 -7.87
CA THR A 51 -0.20 3.60 -6.54
C THR A 51 -0.82 4.77 -5.78
N ASN A 52 -0.22 5.96 -5.91
CA ASN A 52 -0.58 7.10 -5.07
C ASN A 52 -0.48 8.47 -5.73
N THR A 53 -0.03 8.53 -6.99
CA THR A 53 0.16 9.78 -7.74
C THR A 53 -0.51 9.64 -9.10
N PHE A 54 -1.42 10.56 -9.41
CA PHE A 54 -2.26 10.50 -10.61
C PHE A 54 -2.26 11.84 -11.33
N GLU A 55 -2.42 11.80 -12.65
CA GLU A 55 -2.91 12.92 -13.43
C GLU A 55 -4.43 12.88 -13.46
N LEU A 56 -5.06 14.04 -13.34
CA LEU A 56 -6.50 14.21 -13.24
C LEU A 56 -6.95 15.17 -14.34
N ALA A 57 -7.65 14.61 -15.33
CA ALA A 57 -8.29 15.40 -16.37
C ALA A 57 -9.54 16.12 -15.83
N ASP A 58 -9.94 17.19 -16.51
CA ASP A 58 -11.15 17.92 -16.14
C ASP A 58 -12.39 17.01 -16.18
N GLY A 59 -13.14 17.01 -15.09
CA GLY A 59 -14.34 16.18 -14.94
C GLY A 59 -14.08 14.69 -14.68
N GLN A 60 -12.81 14.26 -14.58
CA GLN A 60 -12.48 12.88 -14.19
C GLN A 60 -12.83 12.64 -12.71
N THR A 61 -13.59 11.58 -12.44
CA THR A 61 -14.06 11.23 -11.09
C THR A 61 -13.51 9.90 -10.58
N MET A 62 -12.63 9.24 -11.35
CA MET A 62 -12.01 7.98 -10.99
C MET A 62 -10.60 7.89 -11.59
N VAL A 63 -9.66 7.39 -10.81
CA VAL A 63 -8.24 7.23 -11.18
C VAL A 63 -7.73 5.83 -10.82
N GLY A 64 -6.60 5.44 -11.39
CA GLY A 64 -5.94 4.17 -11.09
C GLY A 64 -6.56 2.96 -11.78
N ALA A 65 -6.19 1.77 -11.33
CA ALA A 65 -6.64 0.51 -11.92
C ALA A 65 -6.65 -0.61 -10.87
N LEU A 66 -7.51 -1.60 -11.04
CA LEU A 66 -7.43 -2.83 -10.25
C LEU A 66 -6.21 -3.64 -10.71
N ALA A 67 -5.39 -4.05 -9.76
CA ALA A 67 -4.23 -4.88 -10.01
C ALA A 67 -4.28 -6.15 -9.15
N ALA A 68 -3.35 -7.06 -9.41
CA ALA A 68 -3.14 -8.25 -8.60
C ALA A 68 -1.65 -8.56 -8.48
N ILE A 69 -1.29 -9.31 -7.46
CA ILE A 69 0.07 -9.82 -7.25
C ILE A 69 -0.01 -11.24 -6.69
N ASP A 70 0.91 -12.10 -7.11
CA ASP A 70 1.06 -13.43 -6.52
C ASP A 70 2.03 -13.36 -5.34
N THR A 71 1.58 -13.88 -4.21
CA THR A 71 2.34 -13.91 -2.96
C THR A 71 3.54 -14.85 -3.03
N ARG A 72 4.56 -14.55 -2.23
CA ARG A 72 5.76 -15.36 -2.03
C ARG A 72 5.89 -15.78 -0.57
N GLU A 73 6.85 -16.66 -0.32
CA GLU A 73 7.20 -17.06 1.03
C GLU A 73 7.54 -15.84 1.89
N SER A 74 6.99 -15.81 3.12
CA SER A 74 7.16 -14.73 4.10
C SER A 74 6.50 -13.40 3.77
N ASP A 75 5.72 -13.30 2.70
CA ASP A 75 4.86 -12.14 2.51
C ASP A 75 3.81 -12.04 3.61
N THR A 76 3.37 -10.81 3.86
CA THR A 76 2.16 -10.53 4.63
C THR A 76 1.32 -9.54 3.85
N LEU A 77 -0.01 -9.60 4.00
CA LEU A 77 -0.88 -8.60 3.39
C LEU A 77 -0.54 -7.16 3.87
N PRO A 78 -0.20 -6.89 5.14
CA PRO A 78 0.28 -5.57 5.57
C PRO A 78 1.54 -5.09 4.81
N ASP A 79 2.50 -5.97 4.53
CA ASP A 79 3.71 -5.62 3.77
C ASP A 79 3.39 -5.30 2.32
N ILE A 80 2.55 -6.12 1.67
CA ILE A 80 2.08 -5.90 0.30
C ILE A 80 1.30 -4.58 0.23
N ALA A 81 0.38 -4.36 1.17
CA ALA A 81 -0.42 -3.14 1.23
C ALA A 81 0.46 -1.89 1.34
N ARG A 82 1.42 -1.89 2.27
CA ARG A 82 2.36 -0.77 2.42
C ARG A 82 3.23 -0.56 1.18
N HIS A 83 3.63 -1.63 0.50
CA HIS A 83 4.41 -1.51 -0.74
C HIS A 83 3.63 -0.79 -1.85
N PHE A 84 2.33 -1.03 -1.95
CA PHE A 84 1.45 -0.44 -2.96
C PHE A 84 0.61 0.76 -2.46
N ASP A 85 0.94 1.32 -1.30
CA ASP A 85 0.22 2.44 -0.69
C ASP A 85 -1.30 2.18 -0.48
N LEU A 86 -1.59 1.00 0.04
CA LEU A 86 -2.91 0.54 0.48
C LEU A 86 -2.95 0.43 2.00
N GLY A 87 -4.13 0.61 2.58
CA GLY A 87 -4.38 0.34 3.99
C GLY A 87 -4.59 -1.14 4.28
N TYR A 88 -4.51 -1.53 5.56
CA TYR A 88 -4.80 -2.89 6.01
C TYR A 88 -6.20 -3.35 5.60
N ASN A 89 -7.23 -2.52 5.81
CA ASN A 89 -8.61 -2.88 5.43
C ASN A 89 -8.78 -2.96 3.90
N ASP A 90 -8.11 -2.10 3.13
CA ASP A 90 -8.16 -2.14 1.66
C ASP A 90 -7.77 -3.54 1.15
N ILE A 91 -6.62 -4.05 1.60
CA ILE A 91 -6.12 -5.34 1.12
C ILE A 91 -6.88 -6.53 1.71
N THR A 92 -7.25 -6.50 2.98
CA THR A 92 -7.90 -7.64 3.64
C THR A 92 -9.35 -7.82 3.22
N ARG A 93 -10.08 -6.74 2.96
CA ARG A 93 -11.48 -6.82 2.50
C ARG A 93 -11.58 -7.23 1.03
N ALA A 94 -10.64 -6.78 0.20
CA ALA A 94 -10.51 -7.23 -1.19
C ALA A 94 -10.11 -8.71 -1.29
N ASN A 95 -9.53 -9.30 -0.23
CA ASN A 95 -8.98 -10.65 -0.23
C ASN A 95 -9.42 -11.47 1.00
N PRO A 96 -10.73 -11.70 1.22
CA PRO A 96 -11.24 -12.33 2.45
C PRO A 96 -10.79 -13.79 2.61
N ALA A 97 -10.39 -14.46 1.53
CA ALA A 97 -9.91 -15.84 1.54
C ALA A 97 -8.40 -15.95 1.83
N VAL A 98 -7.65 -14.85 1.86
CA VAL A 98 -6.19 -14.85 2.05
C VAL A 98 -5.86 -14.49 3.50
N ALA A 99 -5.12 -15.36 4.19
CA ALA A 99 -4.70 -15.12 5.57
C ALA A 99 -3.76 -13.89 5.66
N PRO A 100 -4.07 -12.84 6.44
CA PRO A 100 -3.31 -11.59 6.40
C PRO A 100 -1.84 -11.67 6.77
N TRP A 101 -1.49 -12.57 7.70
CA TRP A 101 -0.14 -12.67 8.26
C TRP A 101 0.66 -13.84 7.71
N THR A 102 0.00 -14.76 7.00
CA THR A 102 0.57 -16.00 6.49
C THR A 102 -0.15 -16.41 5.19
N PRO A 103 -0.17 -15.55 4.16
CA PRO A 103 -0.70 -15.94 2.86
C PRO A 103 0.06 -17.17 2.33
N GLU A 104 -0.67 -18.10 1.71
CA GLU A 104 -0.03 -19.25 1.06
C GLU A 104 0.74 -18.77 -0.18
N PRO A 105 2.00 -19.14 -0.37
CA PRO A 105 2.76 -18.74 -1.55
C PRO A 105 2.04 -19.12 -2.85
N GLY A 106 1.99 -18.19 -3.80
CA GLY A 106 1.23 -18.33 -5.04
C GLY A 106 -0.26 -17.96 -4.92
N SER A 107 -0.75 -17.57 -3.74
CA SER A 107 -2.08 -16.95 -3.61
C SER A 107 -2.12 -15.65 -4.40
N ARG A 108 -3.14 -15.50 -5.24
CA ARG A 108 -3.42 -14.25 -5.96
C ARG A 108 -4.09 -13.25 -5.02
N VAL A 109 -3.47 -12.08 -4.88
CA VAL A 109 -3.95 -10.99 -4.03
C VAL A 109 -4.37 -9.81 -4.90
N LEU A 110 -5.63 -9.41 -4.82
CA LEU A 110 -6.17 -8.21 -5.45
C LEU A 110 -5.67 -6.96 -4.74
N LEU A 111 -5.31 -5.97 -5.54
CA LEU A 111 -4.79 -4.67 -5.12
C LEU A 111 -5.77 -3.60 -5.61
N PRO A 112 -6.68 -3.09 -4.76
CA PRO A 112 -7.66 -2.06 -5.11
C PRO A 112 -7.00 -0.69 -5.31
N LEU A 113 -6.20 -0.56 -6.37
CA LEU A 113 -5.45 0.64 -6.74
C LEU A 113 -6.24 1.58 -7.67
N SER A 114 -7.57 1.41 -7.72
CA SER A 114 -8.49 2.31 -8.39
C SER A 114 -9.35 3.03 -7.37
N PHE A 115 -9.49 4.34 -7.50
CA PHE A 115 -10.17 5.18 -6.51
C PHE A 115 -11.24 6.04 -7.17
N ILE A 116 -12.48 5.95 -6.66
CA ILE A 116 -13.50 6.95 -6.98
C ILE A 116 -13.24 8.19 -6.09
N LEU A 117 -13.26 9.38 -6.71
CA LEU A 117 -13.05 10.62 -5.99
C LEU A 117 -14.28 10.96 -5.14
N PRO A 118 -14.12 11.40 -3.87
CA PRO A 118 -15.25 11.82 -3.05
C PRO A 118 -16.02 12.98 -3.69
N ASP A 119 -17.34 13.02 -3.49
CA ASP A 119 -18.19 14.16 -3.87
C ASP A 119 -17.87 15.37 -2.97
N ALA A 120 -16.85 16.11 -3.37
CA ALA A 120 -16.30 17.26 -2.69
C ALA A 120 -15.50 18.10 -3.71
N PRO A 121 -15.30 19.41 -3.47
CA PRO A 121 -14.39 20.19 -4.30
C PRO A 121 -12.98 19.59 -4.30
N ASN A 122 -12.41 19.38 -5.50
CA ASN A 122 -11.04 18.90 -5.73
C ASN A 122 -10.00 19.98 -5.36
N GLN A 123 -9.95 20.35 -4.08
CA GLN A 123 -9.13 21.45 -3.59
C GLN A 123 -8.53 21.12 -2.21
N GLY A 124 -7.23 21.33 -2.08
CA GLY A 124 -6.53 21.12 -0.81
C GLY A 124 -6.55 19.64 -0.44
N ILE A 125 -6.88 19.33 0.81
CA ILE A 125 -7.02 17.94 1.26
C ILE A 125 -8.50 17.58 1.38
N VAL A 126 -8.89 16.43 0.83
CA VAL A 126 -10.17 15.77 1.09
C VAL A 126 -9.89 14.43 1.76
N LEU A 127 -10.47 14.18 2.93
CA LEU A 127 -10.39 12.92 3.66
C LEU A 127 -11.76 12.25 3.58
N ASN A 128 -11.84 11.03 3.05
CA ASN A 128 -13.05 10.22 3.18
C ASN A 128 -12.82 9.15 4.25
N LEU A 129 -13.53 9.27 5.35
CA LEU A 129 -13.37 8.38 6.50
C LEU A 129 -13.87 6.96 6.22
N ALA A 130 -14.79 6.79 5.26
CA ALA A 130 -15.40 5.49 4.98
C ALA A 130 -14.48 4.56 4.18
N ASN A 131 -13.78 5.09 3.16
CA ASN A 131 -12.75 4.36 2.41
C ASN A 131 -11.34 4.55 2.99
N MET A 132 -11.23 5.22 4.14
CA MET A 132 -9.98 5.46 4.86
C MET A 132 -8.86 6.00 3.95
N ARG A 133 -9.18 6.99 3.13
CA ARG A 133 -8.25 7.57 2.17
C ARG A 133 -8.22 9.11 2.21
N LEU A 134 -7.02 9.65 2.05
CA LEU A 134 -6.72 11.07 1.86
C LEU A 134 -6.52 11.32 0.37
N PHE A 135 -7.07 12.41 -0.15
CA PHE A 135 -6.87 12.94 -1.49
C PHE A 135 -6.31 14.36 -1.37
N TYR A 136 -5.14 14.61 -1.97
CA TYR A 136 -4.49 15.92 -1.96
C TYR A 136 -4.38 16.49 -3.38
N TYR A 137 -4.98 17.67 -3.54
CA TYR A 137 -5.05 18.44 -4.78
C TYR A 137 -4.12 19.68 -4.65
N PRO A 138 -2.83 19.57 -5.05
CA PRO A 138 -1.86 20.65 -4.97
C PRO A 138 -2.21 21.83 -5.88
N LYS A 139 -2.36 23.03 -5.30
CA LYS A 139 -2.61 24.26 -6.09
C LYS A 139 -1.49 24.59 -7.10
N LYS A 140 -0.25 24.21 -6.80
CA LYS A 140 0.93 24.52 -7.63
C LYS A 140 1.19 23.50 -8.73
N GLU A 141 0.47 22.38 -8.72
CA GLU A 141 0.61 21.28 -9.69
C GLU A 141 -0.79 20.96 -10.21
N ALA A 142 -1.37 21.88 -10.99
CA ALA A 142 -2.73 21.72 -11.51
C ALA A 142 -2.87 20.41 -12.29
N GLY A 143 -3.97 19.69 -12.10
CA GLY A 143 -4.18 18.36 -12.68
C GLY A 143 -3.47 17.23 -11.92
N ARG A 144 -2.63 17.51 -10.92
CA ARG A 144 -2.03 16.45 -10.09
C ARG A 144 -2.98 16.04 -8.96
N LEU A 145 -3.07 14.74 -8.69
CA LEU A 145 -3.70 14.18 -7.50
C LEU A 145 -2.72 13.26 -6.77
N TYR A 146 -2.64 13.40 -5.45
CA TYR A 146 -2.00 12.44 -4.57
C TYR A 146 -3.03 11.76 -3.68
N THR A 147 -2.92 10.46 -3.46
CA THR A 147 -3.79 9.74 -2.52
C THR A 147 -2.97 8.99 -1.49
N TYR A 148 -3.44 8.90 -0.24
CA TYR A 148 -2.75 8.15 0.81
C TYR A 148 -3.76 7.39 1.66
N PRO A 149 -3.51 6.12 2.04
CA PRO A 149 -4.33 5.43 3.02
C PRO A 149 -4.15 6.08 4.39
N ILE A 150 -5.20 6.07 5.21
CA ILE A 150 -5.19 6.70 6.54
C ILE A 150 -5.67 5.74 7.64
N GLY A 151 -5.06 5.85 8.81
CA GLY A 151 -5.64 5.38 10.06
C GLY A 151 -6.52 6.46 10.68
N ILE A 152 -7.62 6.09 11.31
CA ILE A 152 -8.58 7.04 11.93
C ILE A 152 -8.92 6.65 13.36
N GLY A 153 -9.72 7.50 14.00
CA GLY A 153 -10.20 7.29 15.37
C GLY A 153 -11.01 6.02 15.54
N ARG A 154 -10.71 5.27 16.62
CA ARG A 154 -11.54 4.13 17.04
C ARG A 154 -12.91 4.57 17.55
N GLN A 155 -13.83 3.62 17.67
CA GLN A 155 -15.15 3.88 18.24
C GLN A 155 -15.04 4.57 19.61
N GLY A 156 -15.86 5.61 19.82
CA GLY A 156 -15.78 6.48 21.02
C GLY A 156 -14.76 7.61 20.92
N TRP A 157 -13.85 7.56 19.94
CA TRP A 157 -12.84 8.57 19.64
C TRP A 157 -12.91 8.99 18.17
N ASN A 158 -14.13 9.21 17.67
CA ASN A 158 -14.36 9.40 16.23
C ASN A 158 -13.60 10.62 15.68
N THR A 159 -13.03 10.47 14.49
CA THR A 159 -12.52 11.60 13.70
C THR A 159 -13.69 12.49 13.23
N PRO A 160 -13.63 13.81 13.40
CA PRO A 160 -14.73 14.72 13.07
C PRO A 160 -14.89 14.87 11.56
N THR A 161 -16.12 15.13 11.10
CA THR A 161 -16.41 15.55 9.72
C THR A 161 -16.56 17.07 9.65
N GLY A 162 -16.36 17.65 8.46
CA GLY A 162 -16.53 19.08 8.21
C GLY A 162 -15.34 19.73 7.52
N LEU A 163 -15.39 21.06 7.39
CA LEU A 163 -14.33 21.86 6.81
C LEU A 163 -13.41 22.40 7.91
N THR A 164 -12.11 22.27 7.70
CA THR A 164 -11.05 22.80 8.57
C THR A 164 -9.85 23.21 7.71
N ARG A 165 -8.70 23.42 8.34
CA ARG A 165 -7.44 23.78 7.68
C ARG A 165 -6.24 23.21 8.42
N ILE A 166 -5.10 23.17 7.75
CA ILE A 166 -3.80 22.98 8.43
C ILE A 166 -3.54 24.23 9.28
N ALA A 167 -3.60 24.08 10.60
CA ALA A 167 -3.41 25.18 11.56
C ALA A 167 -1.93 25.44 11.84
N THR A 168 -1.17 24.39 12.13
CA THR A 168 0.28 24.46 12.35
C THR A 168 0.94 23.16 11.91
N LYS A 169 2.26 23.18 11.74
CA LYS A 169 3.07 22.05 11.30
C LYS A 169 4.31 21.95 12.18
N LYS A 170 4.65 20.74 12.62
CA LYS A 170 5.85 20.47 13.41
C LYS A 170 6.55 19.20 12.93
N ALA A 171 7.81 19.34 12.54
CA ALA A 171 8.73 18.22 12.39
C ALA A 171 9.30 17.86 13.76
N ASN A 172 9.57 16.58 13.99
CA ASN A 172 10.01 16.01 15.26
C ASN A 172 9.13 16.50 16.43
N PRO A 173 7.81 16.21 16.40
CA PRO A 173 6.91 16.67 17.44
C PRO A 173 7.23 16.01 18.79
N VAL A 174 7.04 16.76 19.87
CA VAL A 174 6.88 16.17 21.21
C VAL A 174 5.40 15.81 21.35
N TRP A 175 5.11 14.58 21.74
CA TRP A 175 3.74 14.17 22.05
C TRP A 175 3.45 14.42 23.53
N ASN A 176 2.66 15.44 23.82
CA ASN A 176 2.13 15.68 25.16
C ASN A 176 0.94 14.74 25.37
N VAL A 177 1.05 13.81 26.30
CA VAL A 177 0.07 12.74 26.47
C VAL A 177 -1.23 13.32 27.04
N PRO A 178 -2.37 13.22 26.33
CA PRO A 178 -3.65 13.69 26.84
C PRO A 178 -4.04 12.97 28.14
N SER A 179 -4.69 13.69 29.06
CA SER A 179 -5.10 13.12 30.35
C SER A 179 -6.02 11.90 30.23
N SER A 180 -6.82 11.81 29.16
CA SER A 180 -7.63 10.62 28.87
C SER A 180 -6.78 9.38 28.55
N ILE A 181 -5.72 9.56 27.76
CA ILE A 181 -4.79 8.48 27.39
C ILE A 181 -3.97 8.05 28.61
N HIS A 182 -3.53 8.99 29.45
CA HIS A 182 -2.90 8.67 30.73
C HIS A 182 -3.77 7.75 31.60
N ARG A 183 -5.07 8.06 31.72
CA ARG A 183 -6.01 7.24 32.51
C ARG A 183 -6.18 5.83 31.94
N GLU A 184 -6.37 5.71 30.62
CA GLU A 184 -6.49 4.41 29.96
C GLU A 184 -5.24 3.55 30.18
N HIS A 185 -4.07 4.14 29.99
CA HIS A 185 -2.79 3.45 30.14
C HIS A 185 -2.49 3.04 31.59
N ALA A 186 -2.81 3.90 32.56
CA ALA A 186 -2.70 3.56 33.98
C ALA A 186 -3.62 2.39 34.38
N GLN A 187 -4.85 2.34 33.86
CA GLN A 187 -5.79 1.23 34.10
C GLN A 187 -5.30 -0.10 33.53
N LYS A 188 -4.51 -0.08 32.45
CA LYS A 188 -3.88 -1.26 31.85
C LYS A 188 -2.55 -1.66 32.51
N GLY A 189 -2.13 -0.96 33.57
CA GLY A 189 -0.83 -1.21 34.22
C GLY A 189 0.39 -0.69 33.44
N ASP A 190 0.17 0.23 32.49
CA ASP A 190 1.23 0.87 31.70
C ASP A 190 1.20 2.39 31.74
N PRO A 191 1.50 3.03 32.89
CA PRO A 191 1.53 4.48 32.97
C PRO A 191 2.55 5.07 31.98
N LEU A 192 2.07 5.95 31.11
CA LEU A 192 2.88 6.73 30.19
C LEU A 192 3.52 7.95 30.88
N PRO A 193 4.69 8.42 30.43
CA PRO A 193 5.24 9.71 30.85
C PRO A 193 4.35 10.87 30.37
N GLY A 194 4.45 12.05 31.01
CA GLY A 194 3.66 13.23 30.63
C GLY A 194 3.89 13.71 29.19
N ALA A 195 5.08 13.45 28.67
CA ALA A 195 5.44 13.71 27.28
C ALA A 195 6.39 12.64 26.75
N ILE A 196 6.25 12.33 25.46
CA ILE A 196 7.19 11.50 24.70
C ILE A 196 7.90 12.39 23.69
N GLY A 197 9.24 12.44 23.80
CA GLY A 197 10.08 13.21 22.88
C GLY A 197 10.10 12.63 21.47
N PRO A 198 10.76 13.30 20.51
CA PRO A 198 10.94 12.75 19.17
C PRO A 198 11.75 11.44 19.22
N GLY A 199 11.37 10.47 18.39
CA GLY A 199 12.07 9.18 18.29
C GLY A 199 11.16 8.03 17.89
N PRO A 200 11.69 6.80 17.82
CA PRO A 200 10.94 5.60 17.41
C PRO A 200 9.73 5.28 18.30
N ASP A 201 9.77 5.68 19.56
CA ASP A 201 8.69 5.45 20.52
C ASP A 201 7.55 6.48 20.41
N ASN A 202 7.73 7.55 19.65
CA ASN A 202 6.74 8.62 19.56
C ASN A 202 5.59 8.21 18.62
N PRO A 203 4.33 8.10 19.11
CA PRO A 203 3.21 7.66 18.30
C PRO A 203 2.77 8.70 17.24
N LEU A 204 3.26 9.94 17.33
CA LEU A 204 3.05 10.94 16.28
C LEU A 204 4.00 10.77 15.08
N GLY A 205 5.00 9.89 15.18
CA GLY A 205 6.06 9.78 14.19
C GLY A 205 6.91 11.04 14.09
N LEU A 206 7.53 11.27 12.93
CA LEU A 206 8.46 12.37 12.70
C LEU A 206 7.79 13.69 12.26
N TYR A 207 6.52 13.65 11.87
CA TYR A 207 5.83 14.80 11.30
C TYR A 207 4.39 14.84 11.79
N ALA A 208 3.94 16.03 12.22
CA ALA A 208 2.57 16.26 12.65
C ALA A 208 2.06 17.62 12.15
N MET A 209 0.79 17.65 11.76
CA MET A 209 0.09 18.83 11.28
C MET A 209 -1.20 18.99 12.08
N ASN A 210 -1.28 20.04 12.90
CA ASN A 210 -2.51 20.32 13.64
C ASN A 210 -3.59 20.81 12.69
N LEU A 211 -4.81 20.35 12.90
CA LEU A 211 -5.99 20.87 12.22
C LEU A 211 -6.55 22.09 12.95
N GLY A 212 -7.42 22.84 12.29
CA GLY A 212 -8.22 23.89 12.92
C GLY A 212 -9.27 23.34 13.89
N PHE A 213 -9.52 22.03 13.89
CA PHE A 213 -10.27 21.35 14.94
C PHE A 213 -9.38 21.15 16.16
N GLU A 214 -9.86 21.56 17.33
CA GLU A 214 -9.09 21.46 18.57
C GLU A 214 -8.65 20.02 18.82
N ARG A 215 -7.36 19.80 19.09
CA ARG A 215 -6.77 18.49 19.45
C ARG A 215 -6.70 17.44 18.34
N TYR A 216 -7.05 17.76 17.10
CA TYR A 216 -6.95 16.83 15.97
C TYR A 216 -5.73 17.13 15.10
N LEU A 217 -5.06 16.06 14.67
CA LEU A 217 -3.84 16.13 13.87
C LEU A 217 -3.93 15.20 12.66
N ILE A 218 -3.19 15.54 11.61
CA ILE A 218 -2.72 14.61 10.59
C ILE A 218 -1.24 14.35 10.90
N HIS A 219 -0.86 13.12 11.19
CA HIS A 219 0.49 12.78 11.65
C HIS A 219 0.96 11.41 11.14
N GLY A 220 2.25 11.11 11.33
CA GLY A 220 2.80 9.78 11.05
C GLY A 220 2.40 8.77 12.11
N THR A 221 3.01 7.60 12.13
CA THR A 221 2.79 6.64 13.20
C THR A 221 4.05 5.81 13.43
N ASN A 222 4.26 5.34 14.65
CA ASN A 222 5.26 4.31 14.91
C ASN A 222 4.69 2.88 14.77
N LYS A 223 3.40 2.72 14.46
CA LYS A 223 2.72 1.45 14.18
C LYS A 223 2.16 1.42 12.74
N PRO A 224 3.01 1.32 11.69
CA PRO A 224 2.59 1.42 10.30
C PRO A 224 1.52 0.42 9.87
N TYR A 225 1.55 -0.82 10.37
CA TYR A 225 0.51 -1.81 10.04
C TYR A 225 -0.92 -1.36 10.41
N GLY A 226 -1.02 -0.35 11.29
CA GLY A 226 -2.23 0.32 11.72
C GLY A 226 -2.97 1.16 10.68
N ILE A 227 -2.30 1.52 9.59
CA ILE A 227 -2.87 2.36 8.55
C ILE A 227 -3.97 1.61 7.79
N GLY A 228 -5.07 2.30 7.49
CA GLY A 228 -6.30 1.69 6.99
C GLY A 228 -7.14 1.03 8.08
N MET A 229 -6.96 1.38 9.36
CA MET A 229 -7.80 0.90 10.48
C MET A 229 -8.27 2.02 11.42
N GLN A 230 -9.28 1.68 12.23
CA GLN A 230 -9.81 2.51 13.33
C GLN A 230 -9.02 2.28 14.62
N ILE A 231 -7.81 2.84 14.73
CA ILE A 231 -6.87 2.56 15.83
C ILE A 231 -6.48 3.77 16.68
N SER A 232 -6.74 5.00 16.22
CA SER A 232 -6.28 6.20 16.91
C SER A 232 -7.29 6.70 17.96
N HIS A 233 -6.89 7.69 18.77
CA HIS A 233 -7.79 8.45 19.64
C HIS A 233 -8.44 9.66 18.92
N GLY A 234 -8.61 9.58 17.60
CA GLY A 234 -9.38 10.54 16.79
C GLY A 234 -8.57 11.30 15.74
N CYS A 235 -7.25 11.31 15.86
CA CYS A 235 -6.36 11.89 14.86
C CYS A 235 -6.28 11.02 13.60
N VAL A 236 -5.84 11.63 12.49
CA VAL A 236 -5.58 10.95 11.22
C VAL A 236 -4.11 10.55 11.17
N GLN A 237 -3.86 9.27 10.93
CA GLN A 237 -2.51 8.70 10.81
C GLN A 237 -2.21 8.37 9.35
N LEU A 238 -0.99 8.64 8.90
CA LEU A 238 -0.46 8.21 7.60
C LEU A 238 0.76 7.30 7.83
N TYR A 239 1.17 6.56 6.80
CA TYR A 239 2.48 5.93 6.83
C TYR A 239 3.59 6.97 7.07
N PRO A 240 4.70 6.60 7.73
CA PRO A 240 5.82 7.50 7.99
C PRO A 240 6.37 8.20 6.73
N GLU A 241 6.47 7.47 5.63
CA GLU A 241 6.91 7.94 4.32
C GLU A 241 5.92 8.94 3.69
N ASP A 242 4.62 8.69 3.80
CA ASP A 242 3.60 9.55 3.20
C ASP A 242 3.44 10.85 3.96
N ILE A 243 3.42 10.80 5.30
CA ILE A 243 3.33 12.03 6.09
C ILE A 243 4.50 12.95 5.81
N GLU A 244 5.70 12.40 5.58
CA GLU A 244 6.88 13.20 5.25
C GLU A 244 6.70 13.94 3.93
N VAL A 245 6.25 13.23 2.89
CA VAL A 245 6.00 13.81 1.56
C VAL A 245 4.89 14.86 1.64
N LEU A 246 3.75 14.51 2.24
CA LEU A 246 2.62 15.42 2.40
C LEU A 246 3.03 16.66 3.21
N PHE A 247 3.72 16.47 4.34
CA PHE A 247 4.22 17.55 5.19
C PHE A 247 5.09 18.51 4.39
N LYS A 248 5.96 18.03 3.49
CA LYS A 248 6.80 18.93 2.67
C LYS A 248 5.98 19.67 1.60
N LYS A 249 4.91 19.08 1.08
CA LYS A 249 4.07 19.65 0.02
C LYS A 249 3.03 20.67 0.50
N VAL A 250 2.44 20.48 1.69
CA VAL A 250 1.30 21.29 2.15
C VAL A 250 1.73 22.53 2.93
N ALA A 251 0.95 23.61 2.83
CA ALA A 251 1.19 24.85 3.56
C ALA A 251 0.24 24.99 4.77
N VAL A 252 0.65 25.76 5.77
CA VAL A 252 -0.28 26.24 6.81
C VAL A 252 -1.37 27.08 6.14
N GLY A 253 -2.62 26.90 6.58
CA GLY A 253 -3.80 27.53 6.00
C GLY A 253 -4.46 26.71 4.87
N LEU A 254 -3.83 25.63 4.39
CA LEU A 254 -4.42 24.76 3.37
C LEU A 254 -5.77 24.21 3.86
N PRO A 255 -6.86 24.30 3.06
CA PRO A 255 -8.15 23.75 3.45
C PRO A 255 -8.10 22.22 3.51
N VAL A 256 -8.80 21.67 4.50
CA VAL A 256 -8.98 20.23 4.72
C VAL A 256 -10.46 19.97 4.87
N ARG A 257 -11.03 19.11 4.05
CA ARG A 257 -12.43 18.69 4.11
C ARG A 257 -12.50 17.22 4.52
N ILE A 258 -13.26 16.93 5.56
CA ILE A 258 -13.44 15.56 6.06
C ILE A 258 -14.88 15.14 5.83
N VAL A 259 -15.07 14.09 5.03
CA VAL A 259 -16.38 13.54 4.65
C VAL A 259 -16.50 12.09 5.11
N HIS A 260 -17.74 11.59 5.13
CA HIS A 260 -18.05 10.19 5.32
C HIS A 260 -18.97 9.78 4.18
N GLN A 261 -18.39 9.17 3.15
CA GLN A 261 -19.07 8.76 1.92
C GLN A 261 -18.76 7.27 1.68
N PRO A 262 -19.54 6.36 2.26
CA PRO A 262 -19.31 4.92 2.14
C PRO A 262 -19.66 4.36 0.77
N TYR A 263 -20.56 5.01 0.05
CA TYR A 263 -20.92 4.66 -1.32
C TYR A 263 -20.52 5.81 -2.23
N LEU A 264 -19.73 5.51 -3.25
CA LEU A 264 -19.27 6.45 -4.25
C LEU A 264 -19.68 5.96 -5.63
N THR A 265 -19.92 6.88 -6.56
CA THR A 265 -20.22 6.55 -7.95
C THR A 265 -19.32 7.35 -8.90
N ALA A 266 -18.98 6.77 -10.04
CA ALA A 266 -18.20 7.44 -11.06
C ALA A 266 -18.56 6.96 -12.46
N TRP A 267 -18.53 7.89 -13.41
CA TRP A 267 -18.33 7.52 -14.80
C TRP A 267 -16.83 7.35 -15.05
N HIS A 268 -16.45 6.18 -15.58
CA HIS A 268 -15.09 5.93 -16.01
C HIS A 268 -15.12 5.21 -17.36
N GLN A 269 -14.48 5.81 -18.37
CA GLN A 269 -14.65 5.40 -19.77
C GLN A 269 -16.15 5.34 -20.13
N ASN A 270 -16.64 4.18 -20.58
CA ASN A 270 -18.05 3.96 -20.92
C ASN A 270 -18.82 3.22 -19.81
N GLY A 271 -18.23 3.03 -18.63
CA GLY A 271 -18.84 2.35 -17.49
C GLY A 271 -19.34 3.30 -16.42
N LEU A 272 -20.42 2.91 -15.74
CA LEU A 272 -20.83 3.48 -14.45
C LEU A 272 -20.31 2.54 -13.36
N TYR A 273 -19.55 3.08 -12.41
CA TYR A 273 -18.92 2.34 -11.33
C TYR A 273 -19.54 2.69 -9.98
N VAL A 274 -19.55 1.71 -9.09
CA VAL A 274 -19.88 1.87 -7.66
C VAL A 274 -18.71 1.35 -6.84
N GLU A 275 -18.27 2.16 -5.88
CA GLU A 275 -17.38 1.73 -4.79
C GLU A 275 -18.20 1.71 -3.50
N ALA A 276 -18.15 0.60 -2.77
CA ALA A 276 -18.87 0.45 -1.51
C ALA A 276 -17.91 0.07 -0.37
N ASN A 277 -18.06 0.79 0.74
CA ASN A 277 -17.30 0.62 1.96
C ASN A 277 -18.27 0.52 3.14
N GLU A 278 -17.89 -0.25 4.16
CA GLU A 278 -18.70 -0.40 5.37
C GLU A 278 -18.81 0.95 6.10
N PRO A 279 -20.02 1.47 6.36
CA PRO A 279 -20.19 2.68 7.16
C PRO A 279 -19.59 2.51 8.55
N LEU A 280 -18.76 3.47 8.98
CA LEU A 280 -18.19 3.50 10.32
C LEU A 280 -19.27 3.36 11.41
N PRO A 281 -18.97 2.75 12.57
CA PRO A 281 -19.96 2.44 13.62
C PRO A 281 -20.84 3.61 14.05
N LYS A 282 -20.31 4.84 14.05
CA LYS A 282 -21.07 6.07 14.36
C LYS A 282 -22.27 6.30 13.41
N TRP A 283 -22.19 5.81 12.18
CA TRP A 283 -23.20 5.96 11.12
C TRP A 283 -23.82 4.61 10.70
N SER A 284 -23.65 3.54 11.49
CA SER A 284 -24.19 2.22 11.15
C SER A 284 -25.73 2.23 11.07
N GLY A 285 -26.40 3.04 11.89
CA GLY A 285 -27.85 3.23 11.84
C GLY A 285 -28.36 3.92 10.56
N ASP A 286 -27.47 4.58 9.80
CA ASP A 286 -27.81 5.27 8.56
C ASP A 286 -27.75 4.37 7.31
N LYS A 287 -27.35 3.10 7.43
CA LYS A 287 -27.15 2.17 6.29
C LYS A 287 -28.29 2.19 5.28
N ALA A 288 -29.54 2.03 5.74
CA ALA A 288 -30.70 2.00 4.86
C ALA A 288 -30.91 3.35 4.13
N ARG A 289 -30.67 4.47 4.81
CA ARG A 289 -30.75 5.81 4.23
C ARG A 289 -29.67 6.04 3.19
N LEU A 290 -28.42 5.66 3.49
CA LEU A 290 -27.27 5.76 2.59
C LEU A 290 -27.48 4.90 1.33
N LYS A 291 -27.95 3.66 1.50
CA LYS A 291 -28.29 2.78 0.37
C LYS A 291 -29.40 3.38 -0.49
N LYS A 292 -30.45 3.94 0.11
CA LYS A 292 -31.51 4.64 -0.63
C LYS A 292 -30.98 5.84 -1.41
N GLN A 293 -30.00 6.57 -0.87
CA GLN A 293 -29.34 7.68 -1.56
C GLN A 293 -28.56 7.19 -2.79
N LEU A 294 -27.73 6.16 -2.63
CA LEU A 294 -27.02 5.50 -3.75
C LEU A 294 -27.98 5.07 -4.86
N LEU A 295 -29.05 4.35 -4.52
CA LEU A 295 -30.03 3.87 -5.50
C LEU A 295 -30.77 5.01 -6.22
N LYS A 296 -30.97 6.16 -5.56
CA LYS A 296 -31.56 7.34 -6.19
C LYS A 296 -30.58 7.99 -7.16
N GLU A 297 -29.32 8.10 -6.76
CA GLU A 297 -28.24 8.65 -7.58
C GLU A 297 -27.99 7.81 -8.83
N LEU A 298 -27.88 6.50 -8.70
CA LEU A 298 -27.70 5.60 -9.85
C LEU A 298 -28.85 5.69 -10.86
N ARG A 299 -30.11 5.78 -10.40
CA ARG A 299 -31.27 5.99 -11.30
C ARG A 299 -31.18 7.31 -12.05
N LYS A 300 -30.69 8.37 -11.39
CA LYS A 300 -30.49 9.67 -12.03
C LYS A 300 -29.40 9.57 -13.11
N LEU A 301 -28.22 9.06 -12.75
CA LEU A 301 -27.08 8.93 -13.67
C LEU A 301 -27.40 8.02 -14.86
N SER A 302 -28.10 6.91 -14.62
CA SER A 302 -28.48 5.98 -15.68
C SER A 302 -29.50 6.57 -16.64
N ALA A 303 -30.49 7.32 -16.13
CA ALA A 303 -31.48 8.02 -16.94
C ALA A 303 -30.85 9.12 -17.80
N GLU A 304 -29.90 9.88 -17.27
CA GLU A 304 -29.18 10.95 -17.99
C GLU A 304 -28.44 10.43 -19.23
N LYS A 305 -27.93 9.19 -19.19
CA LYS A 305 -27.21 8.57 -20.32
C LYS A 305 -28.01 7.49 -21.07
N GLY A 306 -29.25 7.23 -20.67
CA GLY A 306 -30.10 6.20 -21.30
C GLY A 306 -29.53 4.78 -21.19
N VAL A 307 -28.88 4.44 -20.07
CA VAL A 307 -28.28 3.12 -19.86
C VAL A 307 -29.01 2.30 -18.80
N SER A 308 -28.88 0.97 -18.86
CA SER A 308 -29.45 0.05 -17.88
C SER A 308 -28.43 -0.35 -16.81
N VAL A 309 -28.85 -0.28 -15.54
CA VAL A 309 -28.08 -0.71 -14.36
C VAL A 309 -28.50 -2.11 -13.95
N ASP A 310 -27.53 -2.95 -13.61
CA ASP A 310 -27.72 -4.23 -12.94
C ASP A 310 -27.91 -4.01 -11.44
N TRP A 311 -29.16 -4.03 -10.98
CA TRP A 311 -29.50 -3.77 -9.58
C TRP A 311 -29.08 -4.90 -8.64
N GLU A 312 -29.03 -6.15 -9.11
CA GLU A 312 -28.56 -7.27 -8.29
C GLU A 312 -27.05 -7.15 -8.04
N LYS A 313 -26.29 -6.71 -9.06
CA LYS A 313 -24.87 -6.41 -8.91
C LYS A 313 -24.63 -5.26 -7.92
N VAL A 314 -25.43 -4.20 -7.98
CA VAL A 314 -25.37 -3.11 -6.99
C VAL A 314 -25.58 -3.64 -5.56
N GLU A 315 -26.53 -4.54 -5.36
CA GLU A 315 -26.78 -5.16 -4.05
C GLU A 315 -25.56 -5.95 -3.55
N ARG A 316 -24.98 -6.82 -4.40
CA ARG A 316 -23.76 -7.56 -4.06
C ARG A 316 -22.58 -6.65 -3.75
N ILE A 317 -22.44 -5.52 -4.44
CA ILE A 317 -21.38 -4.52 -4.16
C ILE A 317 -21.58 -3.88 -2.78
N VAL A 318 -22.82 -3.50 -2.46
CA VAL A 318 -23.14 -2.92 -1.14
C VAL A 318 -22.94 -3.93 -0.01
N GLU A 319 -23.29 -5.20 -0.23
CA GLU A 319 -23.14 -6.27 0.76
C GLU A 319 -21.68 -6.65 1.03
N ARG A 320 -20.85 -6.77 -0.01
CA ARG A 320 -19.44 -7.11 0.17
C ARG A 320 -18.64 -5.99 0.84
N ALA A 321 -18.96 -4.74 0.49
CA ALA A 321 -18.29 -3.53 0.96
C ALA A 321 -16.73 -3.61 0.98
N ASP A 322 -16.16 -4.15 -0.10
CA ASP A 322 -14.74 -4.49 -0.24
C ASP A 322 -13.86 -3.31 -0.70
N GLY A 323 -14.48 -2.18 -1.04
CA GLY A 323 -13.79 -0.98 -1.51
C GLY A 323 -13.29 -1.08 -2.95
N ILE A 324 -13.64 -2.11 -3.73
CA ILE A 324 -13.27 -2.21 -5.15
C ILE A 324 -14.32 -1.49 -6.02
N PRO A 325 -13.97 -0.41 -6.75
CA PRO A 325 -14.85 0.17 -7.75
C PRO A 325 -15.25 -0.88 -8.80
N THR A 326 -16.54 -1.19 -8.86
CA THR A 326 -17.07 -2.25 -9.72
C THR A 326 -18.08 -1.67 -10.73
N PRO A 327 -18.01 -2.03 -12.02
CA PRO A 327 -18.95 -1.52 -13.02
C PRO A 327 -20.35 -2.13 -12.83
N VAL A 328 -21.39 -1.30 -12.94
CA VAL A 328 -22.79 -1.67 -12.59
C VAL A 328 -23.76 -1.66 -13.76
N LEU A 329 -23.29 -1.47 -15.00
CA LEU A 329 -24.16 -1.55 -16.17
C LEU A 329 -24.53 -3.01 -16.49
N SER A 330 -25.71 -3.25 -17.05
CA SER A 330 -26.19 -4.63 -17.33
C SER A 330 -25.30 -5.45 -18.27
N GLN A 331 -24.51 -4.79 -19.11
CA GLN A 331 -23.57 -5.42 -20.06
C GLN A 331 -22.12 -5.43 -19.56
N SER A 332 -21.86 -4.92 -18.35
CA SER A 332 -20.52 -4.88 -17.79
C SER A 332 -20.13 -6.22 -17.17
N GLN A 333 -18.83 -6.51 -17.16
CA GLN A 333 -18.27 -7.67 -16.48
C GLN A 333 -18.76 -7.78 -15.03
N ASP A 334 -18.92 -9.02 -14.58
CA ASP A 334 -19.16 -9.31 -13.18
C ASP A 334 -17.85 -9.21 -12.40
N GLU A 335 -17.92 -9.57 -11.13
CA GLU A 335 -16.87 -9.26 -10.18
C GLU A 335 -15.74 -10.28 -10.24
N ALA A 336 -16.06 -11.52 -10.62
CA ALA A 336 -15.07 -12.54 -10.97
C ALA A 336 -14.31 -12.13 -12.24
N GLY A 337 -15.01 -11.71 -13.30
CA GLY A 337 -14.38 -11.24 -14.53
C GLY A 337 -13.51 -10.00 -14.32
N LEU A 338 -13.93 -9.07 -13.44
CA LEU A 338 -13.12 -7.92 -13.04
C LEU A 338 -11.82 -8.36 -12.32
N ALA A 339 -11.90 -9.30 -11.37
CA ALA A 339 -10.75 -9.82 -10.64
C ALA A 339 -9.78 -10.61 -11.54
N GLU A 340 -10.30 -11.40 -12.49
CA GLU A 340 -9.48 -12.13 -13.47
C GLU A 340 -8.74 -11.17 -14.40
N SER A 341 -9.41 -10.08 -14.80
CA SER A 341 -8.86 -9.02 -15.66
C SER A 341 -7.94 -8.03 -14.93
N ALA A 342 -7.73 -8.19 -13.62
CA ALA A 342 -6.86 -7.33 -12.84
C ALA A 342 -5.41 -7.42 -13.35
N LEU A 343 -4.77 -6.26 -13.50
CA LEU A 343 -3.39 -6.11 -13.97
C LEU A 343 -2.42 -6.94 -13.11
N LEU A 344 -1.80 -7.98 -13.66
CA LEU A 344 -0.91 -8.84 -12.87
C LEU A 344 0.48 -8.21 -12.73
N LEU A 345 0.75 -7.67 -11.56
CA LEU A 345 2.02 -7.04 -11.25
C LEU A 345 3.08 -8.09 -10.93
N ARG A 346 4.31 -7.83 -11.38
CA ARG A 346 5.46 -8.62 -10.99
C ARG A 346 5.78 -8.37 -9.52
N HIS A 347 5.81 -9.43 -8.72
CA HIS A 347 6.27 -9.33 -7.34
C HIS A 347 7.75 -8.87 -7.30
N PRO A 348 8.07 -7.79 -6.57
CA PRO A 348 9.45 -7.27 -6.50
C PRO A 348 10.37 -8.29 -5.81
N GLY A 349 11.69 -8.13 -5.93
CA GLY A 349 12.63 -8.96 -5.16
C GLY A 349 12.43 -8.82 -3.65
N ARG A 350 11.99 -7.63 -3.21
CA ARG A 350 11.68 -7.29 -1.82
C ARG A 350 10.57 -6.24 -1.78
N LEU A 351 9.62 -6.40 -0.86
CA LEU A 351 8.58 -5.41 -0.63
C LEU A 351 9.15 -4.15 0.06
N TYR A 352 8.67 -2.98 -0.35
CA TYR A 352 9.15 -1.70 0.19
C TYR A 352 8.85 -1.63 1.69
N ARG A 353 9.88 -1.31 2.49
CA ARG A 353 9.81 -1.22 3.96
C ARG A 353 9.38 -2.51 4.68
N GLN A 354 9.47 -3.67 4.02
CA GLN A 354 9.28 -4.97 4.65
C GLN A 354 10.25 -5.13 5.85
N PRO A 355 9.73 -5.41 7.05
CA PRO A 355 10.53 -5.69 8.23
C PRO A 355 11.50 -6.85 8.02
N GLU A 356 12.77 -6.62 8.35
CA GLU A 356 13.79 -7.67 8.39
C GLU A 356 14.47 -7.66 9.76
N PRO A 357 14.06 -8.54 10.69
CA PRO A 357 14.71 -8.61 11.99
C PRO A 357 16.15 -9.08 11.81
N ALA A 358 17.09 -8.43 12.50
CA ALA A 358 18.49 -8.82 12.50
C ALA A 358 18.66 -10.26 13.03
N LYS A 359 19.62 -11.02 12.52
CA LYS A 359 19.89 -12.38 13.03
C LYS A 359 20.35 -12.31 14.50
N ILE A 360 19.85 -13.22 15.32
CA ILE A 360 20.26 -13.38 16.72
C ILE A 360 21.66 -14.02 16.79
N LYS A 361 22.57 -13.41 17.56
CA LYS A 361 23.89 -13.95 17.91
C LYS A 361 23.90 -14.46 19.35
N ARG A 362 24.88 -15.30 19.69
CA ARG A 362 25.07 -15.81 21.07
C ARG A 362 25.31 -14.71 22.10
N SER A 363 25.85 -13.57 21.68
CA SER A 363 26.09 -12.40 22.54
C SER A 363 24.84 -11.55 22.80
N ASP A 364 23.72 -11.84 22.13
CA ASP A 364 22.53 -11.01 22.20
C ASP A 364 21.57 -11.52 23.28
N TRP A 365 20.80 -10.61 23.88
CA TRP A 365 19.64 -11.00 24.65
C TRP A 365 18.52 -11.40 23.70
N ALA A 366 17.80 -12.47 24.02
CA ALA A 366 16.62 -12.91 23.29
C ALA A 366 15.55 -13.42 24.26
N ALA A 367 14.39 -13.80 23.77
CA ALA A 367 13.36 -14.40 24.60
C ALA A 367 12.56 -15.44 23.81
N LEU A 368 12.28 -16.58 24.44
CA LEU A 368 11.30 -17.53 23.92
C LEU A 368 9.90 -16.96 24.17
N VAL A 369 9.14 -16.74 23.11
CA VAL A 369 7.79 -16.16 23.17
C VAL A 369 6.75 -17.24 23.34
N ALA A 370 6.76 -18.25 22.46
CA ALA A 370 5.78 -19.33 22.44
C ALA A 370 6.29 -20.51 21.60
N SER A 371 5.67 -21.67 21.82
CA SER A 371 5.85 -22.90 21.04
C SER A 371 4.54 -23.24 20.32
N PHE A 372 4.65 -23.79 19.12
CA PHE A 372 3.53 -24.12 18.23
C PHE A 372 3.76 -25.47 17.57
N ASP A 373 2.69 -26.21 17.34
CA ASP A 373 2.74 -27.51 16.66
C ASP A 373 2.85 -27.37 15.14
N ASN A 374 2.45 -26.22 14.58
CA ASN A 374 2.50 -25.96 13.15
C ASN A 374 3.29 -24.68 12.82
N GLU A 375 3.83 -24.68 11.61
CA GLU A 375 4.71 -23.62 11.13
C GLU A 375 3.98 -22.29 10.89
N ALA A 376 2.73 -22.37 10.45
CA ALA A 376 1.92 -21.20 10.09
C ALA A 376 1.62 -20.33 11.33
N ASP A 377 1.23 -20.92 12.46
CA ASP A 377 0.95 -20.16 13.68
C ASP A 377 2.22 -19.51 14.25
N ALA A 378 3.36 -20.22 14.21
CA ALA A 378 4.64 -19.64 14.60
C ALA A 378 5.06 -18.50 13.66
N GLN A 379 4.85 -18.65 12.35
CA GLN A 379 5.12 -17.60 11.36
C GLN A 379 4.21 -16.39 11.60
N LYS A 380 2.92 -16.60 11.84
CA LYS A 380 1.95 -15.55 12.15
C LYS A 380 2.35 -14.76 13.37
N MET A 381 2.71 -15.44 14.47
CA MET A 381 3.16 -14.77 15.69
C MET A 381 4.44 -13.96 15.45
N ALA A 382 5.44 -14.52 14.77
CA ALA A 382 6.66 -13.80 14.43
C ALA A 382 6.36 -12.55 13.57
N ALA A 383 5.51 -12.69 12.55
CA ALA A 383 5.08 -11.61 11.67
C ALA A 383 4.34 -10.50 12.45
N MET A 384 3.44 -10.85 13.36
CA MET A 384 2.71 -9.87 14.18
C MET A 384 3.65 -9.11 15.13
N LEU A 385 4.70 -9.75 15.65
CA LEU A 385 5.69 -9.12 16.53
C LEU A 385 6.59 -8.13 15.77
N ILE A 386 7.11 -8.51 14.60
CA ILE A 386 7.97 -7.62 13.80
C ILE A 386 7.21 -6.39 13.27
N HIS A 387 5.89 -6.49 13.16
CA HIS A 387 5.02 -5.37 12.76
C HIS A 387 4.63 -4.45 13.92
N GLN A 388 5.00 -4.77 15.17
CA GLN A 388 4.74 -3.88 16.30
C GLN A 388 5.48 -2.54 16.16
N GLY A 389 4.98 -1.53 16.87
CA GLY A 389 5.59 -0.20 16.93
C GLY A 389 6.00 0.20 18.33
N PRO A 390 7.31 0.40 18.61
CA PRO A 390 8.46 0.08 17.75
C PRO A 390 8.58 -1.42 17.43
N MET A 391 9.31 -1.80 16.38
CA MET A 391 9.49 -3.20 16.01
C MET A 391 9.94 -4.07 17.19
N ILE A 392 9.34 -5.26 17.32
CA ILE A 392 9.86 -6.33 18.18
C ILE A 392 10.48 -7.37 17.24
N PRO A 393 11.82 -7.40 17.09
CA PRO A 393 12.48 -8.41 16.28
C PRO A 393 12.04 -9.81 16.72
N ALA A 394 11.63 -10.66 15.78
CA ALA A 394 11.14 -11.99 16.10
C ALA A 394 11.42 -12.97 14.95
N HIS A 395 11.68 -14.22 15.31
CA HIS A 395 12.05 -15.28 14.39
C HIS A 395 11.28 -16.55 14.72
N LYS A 396 10.74 -17.18 13.69
CA LYS A 396 10.30 -18.58 13.76
C LYS A 396 11.53 -19.49 13.68
N VAL A 397 11.63 -20.47 14.56
CA VAL A 397 12.71 -21.46 14.59
C VAL A 397 12.11 -22.85 14.72
N ARG A 398 12.54 -23.79 13.87
CA ARG A 398 12.16 -25.20 14.00
C ARG A 398 12.92 -25.83 15.18
N LYS A 399 12.20 -26.51 16.07
CA LYS A 399 12.75 -27.24 17.23
C LYS A 399 12.12 -28.63 17.29
N ASP A 400 12.91 -29.64 16.94
CA ASP A 400 12.47 -31.03 16.83
C ASP A 400 11.25 -31.18 15.90
N ASN A 401 10.11 -31.61 16.44
CA ASN A 401 8.82 -31.74 15.75
C ASN A 401 7.89 -30.53 15.97
N SER A 402 8.41 -29.42 16.50
CA SER A 402 7.64 -28.21 16.80
C SER A 402 8.30 -26.95 16.23
N TYR A 403 7.62 -25.82 16.34
CA TYR A 403 8.13 -24.50 15.99
C TYR A 403 8.09 -23.60 17.21
N VAL A 404 9.13 -22.80 17.40
CA VAL A 404 9.18 -21.80 18.47
C VAL A 404 9.37 -20.41 17.88
N VAL A 405 8.84 -19.40 18.57
CA VAL A 405 9.07 -18.00 18.24
C VAL A 405 10.04 -17.42 19.24
N ILE A 406 11.16 -16.88 18.74
CA ILE A 406 12.18 -16.22 19.54
C ILE A 406 12.17 -14.73 19.20
N ALA A 407 11.94 -13.88 20.19
CA ALA A 407 12.08 -12.43 20.06
C ALA A 407 13.52 -12.00 20.35
N GLY A 408 14.09 -11.16 19.49
CA GLY A 408 15.47 -10.69 19.56
C GLY A 408 16.07 -10.46 18.16
N PRO A 409 17.26 -9.88 18.06
CA PRO A 409 18.18 -9.58 19.16
C PRO A 409 17.82 -8.31 19.93
N PHE A 410 18.07 -8.33 21.23
CA PHE A 410 18.04 -7.16 22.12
C PHE A 410 19.45 -6.86 22.61
N LYS A 411 19.84 -5.58 22.62
CA LYS A 411 21.20 -5.14 23.01
C LYS A 411 21.42 -5.18 24.52
N SER A 412 20.35 -5.23 25.31
CA SER A 412 20.43 -5.22 26.76
C SER A 412 19.23 -5.91 27.40
N ARG A 413 19.41 -6.34 28.65
CA ARG A 413 18.32 -6.82 29.50
C ARG A 413 17.18 -5.79 29.66
N LYS A 414 17.49 -4.49 29.57
CA LYS A 414 16.50 -3.41 29.63
C LYS A 414 15.59 -3.41 28.39
N GLU A 415 16.18 -3.54 27.19
CA GLU A 415 15.42 -3.66 25.94
C GLU A 415 14.52 -4.90 25.94
N LEU A 416 15.05 -6.06 26.37
CA LEU A 416 14.25 -7.29 26.52
C LEU A 416 13.07 -7.08 27.45
N LYS A 417 13.28 -6.49 28.65
CA LYS A 417 12.18 -6.22 29.60
C LYS A 417 11.11 -5.31 29.00
N SER A 418 11.53 -4.32 28.21
CA SER A 418 10.60 -3.43 27.50
C SER A 418 9.78 -4.20 26.46
N ALA A 419 10.41 -5.06 25.66
CA ALA A 419 9.73 -5.93 24.71
C ALA A 419 8.77 -6.90 25.41
N ALA A 420 9.20 -7.54 26.50
CA ALA A 420 8.38 -8.46 27.30
C ALA A 420 7.10 -7.81 27.83
N ARG A 421 7.20 -6.58 28.34
CA ARG A 421 6.04 -5.82 28.80
C ARG A 421 5.04 -5.59 27.67
N ARG A 422 5.54 -5.20 26.49
CA ARG A 422 4.71 -4.94 25.31
C ARG A 422 4.06 -6.21 24.78
N ILE A 423 4.80 -7.32 24.72
CA ILE A 423 4.24 -8.64 24.34
C ILE A 423 3.11 -9.04 25.29
N ARG A 424 3.32 -8.91 26.60
CA ARG A 424 2.26 -9.21 27.58
C ARG A 424 1.02 -8.33 27.38
N MET A 425 1.20 -7.06 27.11
CA MET A 425 0.07 -6.13 26.95
C MET A 425 -0.70 -6.32 25.64
N ASP A 426 0.02 -6.50 24.53
CA ASP A 426 -0.57 -6.52 23.19
C ASP A 426 -1.01 -7.94 22.78
N PHE A 427 -0.46 -8.98 23.41
CA PHE A 427 -0.70 -10.39 23.06
C PHE A 427 -1.09 -11.28 24.26
N GLU A 428 -1.11 -10.76 25.49
CA GLU A 428 -1.42 -11.54 26.71
C GLU A 428 -0.48 -12.73 26.94
N LEU A 429 0.78 -12.59 26.52
CA LEU A 429 1.80 -13.64 26.66
C LEU A 429 2.92 -13.25 27.62
N ASP A 430 3.27 -14.19 28.50
CA ASP A 430 4.53 -14.15 29.23
C ASP A 430 5.64 -14.79 28.39
N ILE A 431 6.84 -14.22 28.45
CA ILE A 431 7.99 -14.69 27.67
C ILE A 431 9.13 -15.12 28.60
N GLU A 432 9.90 -16.11 28.16
CA GLU A 432 11.06 -16.62 28.89
C GLU A 432 12.35 -15.94 28.38
N PRO A 433 13.08 -15.20 29.24
CA PRO A 433 14.32 -14.56 28.83
C PRO A 433 15.43 -15.57 28.53
N LEU A 434 16.12 -15.37 27.41
CA LEU A 434 17.32 -16.10 27.01
C LEU A 434 18.53 -15.17 27.17
N ALA A 435 19.41 -15.50 28.11
CA ALA A 435 20.63 -14.73 28.37
C ALA A 435 21.70 -14.98 27.30
N PRO A 436 22.57 -13.99 27.02
CA PRO A 436 23.76 -14.18 26.21
C PRO A 436 24.61 -15.33 26.76
N VAL A 437 25.19 -16.12 25.87
CA VAL A 437 26.20 -17.11 26.25
C VAL A 437 27.57 -16.43 26.11
N GLU A 438 28.25 -16.21 27.23
CA GLU A 438 29.64 -15.75 27.24
C GLU A 438 30.55 -16.85 26.66
N ASN A 439 31.52 -16.45 25.83
CA ASN A 439 32.51 -17.37 25.25
C ASN A 439 33.57 -17.77 26.27
#